data_AF-A0A2V9BG04-F1
#
_entry.id   AF-A0A2V9BG04-F1
#
_cell.length_a   1.000
_cell.length_b   1.000
_cell.length_c   1.000
_cell.angle_alpha   90.00
_cell.angle_beta   90.00
_cell.angle_gamma   90.00
#
_symmetry.space_group_name_H-M   'P 1'
#
loop_
_entity.id
_entity.type
_entity.pdbx_description
1 polymer ?
#
loop_
_entity_poly.entity_id
_entity_poly.type
_entity_poly.pdbx_seq_one_letter_code
_entity_poly.pdbx_strand_id
1 'polypeptide(L)'
;MPTQVETAATHRVIDAVWRIESAKIIAGLTRIVRDVGLAEELAQDALVAALERWPGSGVPDNPGAWLMATAKHRAMDHFRRNKLLERKHEELGRELESQQESAVANFDAAFDSAN
;
A
#
# COMPACT_ATOMS: atom_id res chain seq x y z
N MET A 1 4.79 -28.82 13.44
CA MET A 1 5.23 -28.18 12.19
C MET A 1 4.50 -28.87 11.04
N PRO A 2 3.93 -28.12 10.07
CA PRO A 2 3.38 -28.73 8.87
C PRO A 2 4.48 -29.52 8.13
N THR A 3 4.11 -30.65 7.55
CA THR A 3 5.08 -31.49 6.82
C THR A 3 5.40 -30.89 5.46
N GLN A 4 6.59 -31.15 4.89
CA GLN A 4 6.95 -30.60 3.57
C GLN A 4 5.96 -31.01 2.45
N VAL A 5 5.32 -32.17 2.59
CA VAL A 5 4.31 -32.68 1.65
C VAL A 5 3.03 -31.83 1.71
N GLU A 6 2.63 -31.39 2.91
CA GLU A 6 1.44 -30.57 3.16
C GLU A 6 1.63 -29.15 2.62
N THR A 7 2.81 -28.55 2.82
CA THR A 7 3.16 -27.25 2.24
C THR A 7 3.11 -27.28 0.70
N ALA A 8 3.65 -28.33 0.08
CA ALA A 8 3.61 -28.51 -1.37
C ALA A 8 2.18 -28.68 -1.91
N ALA A 9 1.29 -29.33 -1.15
CA ALA A 9 -0.12 -29.44 -1.51
C ALA A 9 -0.83 -28.07 -1.44
N THR A 10 -0.60 -27.31 -0.38
CA THR A 10 -1.17 -25.96 -0.21
C THR A 10 -0.71 -25.01 -1.32
N HIS A 11 0.57 -25.04 -1.72
CA HIS A 11 1.07 -24.25 -2.85
C HIS A 11 0.34 -24.58 -4.16
N ARG A 12 0.06 -25.86 -4.45
CA ARG A 12 -0.72 -26.23 -5.65
C ARG A 12 -2.14 -25.67 -5.62
N VAL A 13 -2.77 -25.63 -4.45
CA VAL A 13 -4.11 -25.03 -4.29
C VAL A 13 -4.05 -23.53 -4.52
N ILE A 14 -3.03 -22.86 -3.96
CA ILE A 14 -2.78 -21.43 -4.18
C ILE A 14 -2.62 -21.13 -5.68
N ASP A 15 -1.77 -21.88 -6.38
CA ASP A 15 -1.56 -21.70 -7.83
C ASP A 15 -2.86 -21.89 -8.63
N ALA A 16 -3.66 -22.90 -8.28
CA ALA A 16 -4.94 -23.15 -8.93
C ALA A 16 -5.93 -21.99 -8.71
N VAL A 17 -6.07 -21.53 -7.46
CA VAL A 17 -6.91 -20.38 -7.11
C VAL A 17 -6.42 -19.14 -7.85
N TRP A 18 -5.12 -18.87 -7.84
CA TRP A 18 -4.54 -17.68 -8.45
C TRP A 18 -4.79 -17.64 -9.96
N ARG A 19 -4.62 -18.76 -10.67
CA ARG A 19 -4.92 -18.86 -12.10
C ARG A 19 -6.38 -18.54 -12.43
N ILE A 20 -7.32 -18.85 -11.52
CA ILE A 20 -8.76 -18.64 -11.73
C ILE A 20 -9.19 -17.22 -11.35
N GLU A 21 -8.65 -16.68 -10.26
CA GLU A 21 -9.16 -15.46 -9.63
C GLU A 21 -8.36 -14.19 -9.96
N SER A 22 -7.09 -14.31 -10.34
CA SER A 22 -6.18 -13.17 -10.53
C SER A 22 -6.75 -12.08 -11.43
N ALA A 23 -7.23 -12.42 -12.62
CA ALA A 23 -7.79 -11.44 -13.57
C ALA A 23 -9.00 -10.69 -12.99
N LYS A 24 -9.89 -11.38 -12.26
CA LYS A 24 -11.05 -10.76 -11.61
C LYS A 24 -10.63 -9.86 -10.45
N ILE A 25 -9.64 -10.29 -9.69
CA ILE A 25 -9.10 -9.52 -8.57
C ILE A 25 -8.47 -8.22 -9.07
N ILE A 26 -7.58 -8.33 -10.05
CA ILE A 26 -6.91 -7.18 -10.67
C ILE A 26 -7.95 -6.23 -11.26
N ALA A 27 -8.91 -6.72 -12.06
CA ALA A 27 -9.96 -5.86 -12.62
C ALA A 27 -10.80 -5.15 -11.55
N GLY A 28 -11.14 -5.86 -10.47
CA GLY A 28 -11.85 -5.29 -9.33
C GLY A 28 -11.04 -4.20 -8.61
N LEU A 29 -9.74 -4.41 -8.42
CA LEU A 29 -8.84 -3.45 -7.80
C LEU A 29 -8.58 -2.25 -8.71
N THR A 30 -8.35 -2.45 -10.01
CA THR A 30 -8.19 -1.35 -10.98
C THR A 30 -9.36 -0.40 -10.93
N ARG A 31 -10.60 -0.91 -10.79
CA ARG A 31 -11.78 -0.04 -10.65
C ARG A 31 -11.77 0.81 -9.37
N ILE A 32 -11.11 0.33 -8.31
CA ILE A 32 -11.00 1.02 -7.02
C ILE A 32 -9.85 2.03 -7.03
N VAL A 33 -8.65 1.58 -7.42
CA VAL A 33 -7.42 2.41 -7.34
C VAL A 33 -7.18 3.25 -8.58
N ARG A 34 -7.89 2.97 -9.69
CA ARG A 34 -7.76 3.66 -11.00
C ARG A 34 -6.36 3.62 -11.60
N ASP A 35 -5.60 2.60 -11.24
CA ASP A 35 -4.24 2.34 -11.69
C ASP A 35 -4.08 0.81 -11.82
N VAL A 36 -3.70 0.35 -13.02
CA VAL A 36 -3.53 -1.09 -13.29
C VAL A 36 -2.27 -1.64 -12.62
N GLY A 37 -1.17 -0.89 -12.64
CA GLY A 37 0.08 -1.32 -12.03
C GLY A 37 -0.05 -1.46 -10.52
N LEU A 38 -0.63 -0.44 -9.87
CA LEU A 38 -0.91 -0.52 -8.43
C LEU A 38 -1.89 -1.65 -8.09
N ALA A 39 -2.88 -1.91 -8.95
CA ALA A 39 -3.80 -3.04 -8.75
C ALA A 39 -3.09 -4.40 -8.80
N GLU A 40 -2.14 -4.58 -9.72
CA GLU A 40 -1.34 -5.80 -9.83
C GLU A 40 -0.44 -6.00 -8.60
N GLU A 41 0.25 -4.95 -8.16
CA GLU A 41 1.07 -4.99 -6.93
C GLU A 41 0.23 -5.40 -5.72
N LEU A 42 -0.94 -4.79 -5.52
CA LEU A 42 -1.84 -5.11 -4.42
C LEU A 42 -2.37 -6.55 -4.49
N ALA A 43 -2.62 -7.06 -5.69
CA ALA A 43 -3.06 -8.44 -5.89
C ALA A 43 -1.92 -9.43 -5.57
N GLN A 44 -0.69 -9.12 -5.97
CA GLN A 44 0.50 -9.91 -5.64
C GLN A 44 0.78 -9.90 -4.13
N ASP A 45 0.63 -8.77 -3.46
CA ASP A 45 0.71 -8.64 -2.01
C ASP A 45 -0.26 -9.58 -1.28
N ALA A 46 -1.48 -9.70 -1.80
CA ALA A 46 -2.48 -10.64 -1.27
C ALA A 46 -2.09 -12.11 -1.52
N LEU A 47 -1.50 -12.41 -2.67
CA LEU A 47 -0.94 -13.73 -2.97
C LEU A 47 0.21 -14.09 -2.01
N VAL A 48 1.13 -13.17 -1.75
CA VAL A 48 2.21 -13.35 -0.77
C VAL A 48 1.63 -13.65 0.61
N ALA A 49 0.62 -12.90 1.05
CA ALA A 49 -0.03 -13.15 2.33
C ALA A 49 -0.69 -14.54 2.40
N ALA A 50 -1.24 -15.04 1.30
CA ALA A 50 -1.78 -16.41 1.23
C ALA A 50 -0.65 -17.46 1.35
N LEU A 51 0.46 -17.27 0.63
CA LEU A 51 1.64 -18.14 0.69
C LEU A 51 2.23 -18.22 2.11
N GLU A 52 2.23 -17.10 2.84
CA GLU A 52 2.72 -17.07 4.22
C GLU A 52 1.74 -17.72 5.21
N ARG A 53 0.43 -17.50 5.03
CA ARG A 53 -0.56 -17.84 6.06
C ARG A 53 -1.22 -19.19 5.88
N TRP A 54 -1.57 -19.58 4.66
CA TRP A 54 -2.35 -20.80 4.42
C TRP A 54 -1.60 -22.09 4.74
N PRO A 55 -0.25 -22.21 4.58
CA PRO A 55 0.46 -23.42 5.01
C PRO A 55 0.31 -23.75 6.50
N GLY A 56 0.10 -22.74 7.35
CA GLY A 56 -0.09 -22.94 8.80
C GLY A 56 -1.55 -22.94 9.25
N SER A 57 -2.44 -22.28 8.52
CA SER A 57 -3.85 -22.08 8.93
C SER A 57 -4.88 -22.79 8.05
N GLY A 58 -4.43 -23.44 6.97
CA GLY A 58 -5.29 -24.02 5.95
C GLY A 58 -5.76 -22.99 4.92
N VAL A 59 -6.31 -23.51 3.82
CA VAL A 59 -6.92 -22.70 2.77
C VAL A 59 -8.36 -22.33 3.19
N PRO A 60 -8.77 -21.05 3.14
CA PRO A 60 -10.13 -20.63 3.46
C PRO A 60 -11.19 -21.25 2.53
N ASP A 61 -12.44 -21.38 2.99
CA ASP A 61 -13.55 -21.91 2.19
C ASP A 61 -13.83 -21.11 0.91
N ASN A 62 -13.56 -19.81 0.94
CA ASN A 62 -13.62 -18.93 -0.24
C ASN A 62 -12.28 -18.19 -0.45
N PRO A 63 -11.32 -18.83 -1.14
CA PRO A 63 -9.99 -18.28 -1.37
C PRO A 63 -10.01 -16.96 -2.15
N GLY A 64 -10.85 -16.86 -3.19
CA GLY A 64 -10.96 -15.66 -4.03
C GLY A 64 -11.47 -14.45 -3.26
N ALA A 65 -12.52 -14.63 -2.44
CA ALA A 65 -13.04 -13.56 -1.59
C ALA A 65 -12.01 -13.12 -0.53
N TRP A 66 -11.27 -14.08 0.05
CA TRP A 66 -10.21 -13.78 0.99
C TRP A 66 -9.08 -12.96 0.35
N LEU A 67 -8.62 -13.35 -0.85
CA LEU A 67 -7.59 -12.61 -1.59
C LEU A 67 -8.05 -11.19 -1.92
N MET A 68 -9.27 -11.03 -2.43
CA MET A 68 -9.86 -9.71 -2.71
C MET A 68 -9.93 -8.83 -1.45
N ALA A 69 -10.36 -9.39 -0.32
CA ALA A 69 -10.43 -8.66 0.94
C ALA A 69 -9.05 -8.21 1.43
N THR A 70 -8.06 -9.10 1.36
CA THR A 70 -6.66 -8.80 1.72
C THR A 70 -6.10 -7.69 0.83
N ALA A 71 -6.29 -7.77 -0.49
CA ALA A 71 -5.83 -6.73 -1.41
C ALA A 71 -6.51 -5.37 -1.16
N LYS A 72 -7.83 -5.36 -0.87
CA LYS A 72 -8.54 -4.12 -0.50
C LYS A 72 -8.01 -3.49 0.78
N HIS A 73 -7.68 -4.29 1.81
CA HIS A 73 -7.04 -3.76 3.02
C HIS A 73 -5.70 -3.11 2.71
N ARG A 74 -4.86 -3.76 1.88
CA ARG A 74 -3.59 -3.18 1.43
C ARG A 74 -3.77 -1.88 0.64
N ALA A 75 -4.81 -1.80 -0.20
CA ALA A 75 -5.16 -0.57 -0.92
C ALA A 75 -5.51 0.57 0.05
N MET A 76 -6.29 0.28 1.09
CA MET A 76 -6.63 1.26 2.13
C MET A 76 -5.39 1.73 2.88
N ASP A 77 -4.47 0.83 3.21
CA ASP A 77 -3.21 1.19 3.86
C ASP A 77 -2.32 2.04 2.95
N HIS A 78 -2.29 1.74 1.66
CA HIS A 78 -1.63 2.59 0.66
C HIS A 78 -2.22 4.01 0.64
N PHE A 79 -3.55 4.15 0.56
CA PHE A 79 -4.19 5.47 0.58
C PHE A 79 -3.95 6.24 1.89
N ARG A 80 -3.96 5.55 3.03
CA ARG A 80 -3.65 6.15 4.33
C ARG A 80 -2.22 6.69 4.38
N ARG A 81 -1.26 5.92 3.86
CA ARG A 81 0.15 6.33 3.76
C ARG A 81 0.31 7.55 2.86
N ASN A 82 -0.30 7.55 1.67
CA ASN A 82 -0.20 8.68 0.74
C ASN A 82 -0.80 9.97 1.33
N LYS A 83 -1.96 9.88 2.01
CA LYS A 83 -2.56 11.03 2.68
C LYS A 83 -1.69 11.57 3.83
N LEU A 84 -0.97 10.69 4.53
CA LEU A 84 -0.03 11.11 5.56
C LEU A 84 1.16 11.86 4.94
N LEU A 85 1.71 11.33 3.84
CA LEU A 85 2.81 11.95 3.11
C LEU A 85 2.43 13.33 2.56
N GLU A 86 1.26 13.45 1.93
CA GLU A 86 0.74 14.72 1.41
C GLU A 86 0.64 15.78 2.49
N ARG A 87 0.01 15.47 3.62
CA ARG A 87 -0.07 16.38 4.77
C ARG A 87 1.30 16.78 5.30
N LYS A 88 2.26 15.85 5.34
CA LYS A 88 3.62 16.15 5.79
C LYS A 88 4.35 17.08 4.81
N HIS A 89 4.16 16.88 3.51
CA HIS A 89 4.68 17.81 2.50
C HIS A 89 4.08 19.21 2.65
N GLU A 90 2.78 19.33 2.90
CA GLU A 90 2.13 20.62 3.16
C GLU A 90 2.67 21.30 4.43
N GLU A 91 2.86 20.53 5.52
CA GLU A 91 3.43 21.04 6.78
C GLU A 91 4.84 21.60 6.56
N LEU A 92 5.70 20.85 5.86
CA LEU A 92 7.06 21.27 5.52
C LEU A 92 7.05 22.50 4.60
N GLY A 93 6.14 22.56 3.63
CA GLY A 93 5.98 23.74 2.76
C GLY A 93 5.67 25.01 3.54
N ARG A 94 4.71 24.95 4.48
CA ARG A 94 4.36 26.08 5.36
C ARG A 94 5.51 26.49 6.28
N GLU A 95 6.24 25.51 6.82
CA GLU A 95 7.40 25.78 7.67
C GLU A 95 8.51 26.50 6.91
N LEU A 96 8.82 26.05 5.69
CA LEU A 96 9.81 26.69 4.82
C LEU A 96 9.40 28.12 4.44
N GLU A 97 8.13 28.35 4.11
CA GLU A 97 7.60 29.69 3.82
C GLU A 97 7.76 30.63 5.02
N SER A 98 7.37 30.17 6.23
CA SER A 98 7.53 30.95 7.46
C SER A 98 8.99 31.25 7.81
N GLN A 99 9.90 30.29 7.59
CA GLN A 99 11.34 30.51 7.76
C GLN A 99 11.86 31.56 6.76
N GLN A 100 11.39 31.51 5.52
CA GLN A 100 11.79 32.46 4.48
C GLN A 100 11.28 33.87 4.77
N GLU A 101 10.02 34.02 5.17
CA GLU A 101 9.45 35.31 5.60
C GLU A 101 10.19 35.90 6.79
N SER A 102 10.50 35.07 7.80
CA SER A 102 11.25 35.48 8.98
C SER A 102 12.68 35.91 8.63
N ALA A 103 13.33 35.21 7.68
CA ALA A 103 14.65 35.58 7.20
C ALA A 103 14.62 36.92 6.46
N VAL A 104 13.66 37.13 5.56
CA VAL A 104 13.47 38.41 4.83
C VAL A 104 13.25 39.56 5.82
N ALA A 105 12.34 39.41 6.78
CA ALA A 105 12.07 40.43 7.77
C ALA A 105 13.30 40.77 8.64
N ASN A 106 14.09 39.74 8.99
CA ASN A 106 15.34 39.92 9.73
C ASN A 106 16.42 40.64 8.90
N PHE A 107 16.51 40.35 7.60
CA PHE A 107 17.41 41.08 6.69
C PHE A 107 17.01 42.56 6.59
N ASP A 108 15.73 42.86 6.37
CA ASP A 108 15.24 44.24 6.26
C ASP A 108 15.55 45.04 7.54
N ALA A 109 15.27 44.46 8.72
CA ALA A 109 15.57 45.11 10.00
C ALA A 109 17.07 45.39 10.21
N ALA A 110 17.95 44.50 9.72
CA ALA A 110 19.39 44.70 9.80
C ALA A 110 19.85 45.87 8.90
N PHE A 111 19.28 46.02 7.70
CA PHE A 111 19.57 47.15 6.80
C PHE A 111 19.12 48.49 7.36
N ASP A 112 17.92 48.57 7.94
CA ASP A 112 17.39 49.80 8.55
C ASP A 112 18.22 50.27 9.76
N SER A 113 18.82 49.34 10.50
CA SER A 113 19.67 49.66 11.67
C SER A 113 21.06 50.20 11.33
N ALA A 114 21.48 50.12 10.06
CA ALA A 114 22.81 50.48 9.59
C ALA A 114 22.86 51.87 8.91
N ASN A 115 21.74 52.60 8.86
CA ASN A 115 21.58 53.89 8.20
C ASN A 115 21.13 54.97 9.20
#